data_AF-A0A4V0XJY1-F1
#
_entry.id   AF-A0A4V0XJY1-F1
#
_cell.length_a   1.000
_cell.length_b   1.000
_cell.length_c   1.000
_cell.angle_alpha   90.00
_cell.angle_beta   90.00
_cell.angle_gamma   90.00
#
_symmetry.space_group_name_H-M   'P 1'
#
loop_
_entity.id
_entity.type
_entity.pdbx_description
1 polymer ?
#
loop_
_entity_poly.entity_id
_entity_poly.type
_entity_poly.pdbx_seq_one_letter_code
_entity_poly.pdbx_strand_id
1 'polypeptide(L)'
;MTVPEDVPRVAFKEWAAICRALATGRQDVILRKGGIVEPGGGFRPDHARFLLLPTFLHQAPDSLVPEARDLLDDIDADRPVEGSVVLRHMATVHAARRIVRLEDLAPYRSRHVWSDAVVAERFHRWQDELHVLEVAVAPLAEPLVLPWRDAYGGCKSWVDLA
;
A
#
# COMPACT_ATOMS: atom_id res chain seq x y z
N MET A 1 -18.31 -15.92 0.57
CA MET A 1 -18.66 -14.56 1.00
C MET A 1 -18.58 -13.63 -0.18
N THR A 2 -19.61 -12.83 -0.40
CA THR A 2 -19.67 -11.79 -1.44
C THR A 2 -19.24 -10.46 -0.82
N VAL A 3 -18.41 -9.68 -1.51
CA VAL A 3 -18.07 -8.31 -1.10
C VAL A 3 -19.34 -7.44 -1.13
N PRO A 4 -19.66 -6.68 -0.07
CA PRO A 4 -20.79 -5.74 -0.07
C PRO A 4 -20.71 -4.74 -1.24
N GLU A 5 -21.85 -4.27 -1.75
CA GLU A 5 -21.88 -3.38 -2.93
C GLU A 5 -21.21 -2.02 -2.71
N ASP A 6 -21.15 -1.54 -1.47
CA ASP A 6 -20.55 -0.28 -1.06
C ASP A 6 -19.03 -0.36 -0.81
N VAL A 7 -18.49 -1.58 -0.83
CA VAL A 7 -17.08 -1.89 -0.62
C VAL A 7 -16.37 -2.10 -1.96
N PRO A 8 -15.20 -1.46 -2.21
CA PRO A 8 -14.44 -1.69 -3.43
C PRO A 8 -14.09 -3.17 -3.64
N ARG A 9 -14.23 -3.66 -4.87
CA ARG A 9 -13.83 -5.02 -5.27
C ARG A 9 -12.35 -5.13 -5.66
N VAL A 10 -11.58 -4.10 -5.40
CA VAL A 10 -10.14 -4.06 -5.67
C VAL A 10 -9.40 -3.82 -4.36
N ALA A 11 -8.31 -4.55 -4.19
CA ALA A 11 -7.36 -4.33 -3.10
C ALA A 11 -5.98 -3.94 -3.63
N PHE A 12 -5.30 -3.09 -2.88
CA PHE A 12 -3.95 -2.63 -3.13
C PHE A 12 -2.98 -3.27 -2.14
N LYS A 13 -1.96 -3.96 -2.66
CA LYS A 13 -0.92 -4.58 -1.85
C LYS A 13 0.05 -3.54 -1.32
N GLU A 14 0.20 -3.49 -0.01
CA GLU A 14 1.13 -2.60 0.66
C GLU A 14 1.72 -3.28 1.91
N TRP A 15 2.90 -2.86 2.35
CA TRP A 15 3.53 -3.39 3.56
C TRP A 15 2.61 -3.24 4.77
N ALA A 16 2.54 -4.25 5.61
CA ALA A 16 1.66 -4.25 6.79
C ALA A 16 1.97 -3.08 7.73
N ALA A 17 3.25 -2.74 7.91
CA ALA A 17 3.66 -1.56 8.69
C ALA A 17 3.12 -0.24 8.08
N ILE A 18 3.06 -0.15 6.76
CA ILE A 18 2.51 1.02 6.06
C ILE A 18 0.99 1.04 6.14
N CYS A 19 0.32 -0.11 6.04
CA CYS A 19 -1.11 -0.22 6.31
C CYS A 19 -1.45 0.27 7.73
N ARG A 20 -0.62 -0.05 8.74
CA ARG A 20 -0.77 0.50 10.11
C ARG A 20 -0.55 2.01 10.16
N ALA A 21 0.49 2.53 9.48
CA ALA A 21 0.76 3.97 9.43
C ALA A 21 -0.41 4.75 8.82
N LEU A 22 -0.95 4.23 7.72
CA LEU A 22 -2.14 4.76 7.04
C LEU A 22 -3.39 4.70 7.94
N ALA A 23 -3.66 3.54 8.55
CA ALA A 23 -4.82 3.34 9.42
C ALA A 23 -4.80 4.24 10.67
N THR A 24 -3.62 4.56 11.18
CA THR A 24 -3.43 5.43 12.37
C THR A 24 -3.29 6.92 12.03
N GLY A 25 -3.35 7.29 10.75
CA GLY A 25 -3.17 8.68 10.30
C GLY A 25 -1.73 9.21 10.44
N ARG A 26 -0.76 8.34 10.77
CA ARG A 26 0.68 8.70 10.80
C ARG A 26 1.26 8.95 9.41
N GLN A 27 0.59 8.43 8.38
CA GLN A 27 0.94 8.58 6.98
C GLN A 27 -0.35 8.76 6.17
N ASP A 28 -0.30 9.59 5.15
CA ASP A 28 -1.45 9.88 4.26
C ASP A 28 -1.07 9.79 2.77
N VAL A 29 0.14 9.29 2.46
CA VAL A 29 0.58 9.05 1.09
C VAL A 29 1.00 7.61 0.85
N ILE A 30 0.83 7.14 -0.38
CA ILE A 30 1.38 5.88 -0.88
C ILE A 30 2.42 6.18 -1.95
N LEU A 31 3.63 5.66 -1.77
CA LEU A 31 4.71 5.74 -2.74
C LEU A 31 4.75 4.45 -3.55
N ARG A 32 4.35 4.51 -4.82
CA ARG A 32 4.25 3.33 -5.67
C ARG A 32 5.07 3.48 -6.93
N LYS A 33 5.95 2.50 -7.17
CA LYS A 33 6.72 2.46 -8.42
C LYS A 33 5.80 2.19 -9.61
N GLY A 34 5.93 3.00 -10.67
CA GLY A 34 5.39 2.66 -11.98
C GLY A 34 6.16 1.49 -12.59
N GLY A 35 5.43 0.44 -13.03
CA GLY A 35 6.02 -0.60 -13.88
C GLY A 35 6.00 -2.04 -13.34
N ILE A 36 5.29 -2.33 -12.25
CA ILE A 36 5.04 -3.74 -11.86
C ILE A 36 3.83 -4.26 -12.66
N VAL A 37 4.12 -4.85 -13.82
CA VAL A 37 3.20 -5.64 -14.70
C VAL A 37 1.72 -5.21 -14.65
N GLU A 38 1.46 -3.99 -15.10
CA GLU A 38 0.14 -3.54 -15.53
C GLU A 38 0.17 -3.40 -17.06
N PRO A 39 -0.91 -3.75 -17.80
CA PRO A 39 -0.94 -3.61 -19.25
C PRO A 39 -0.58 -2.17 -19.66
N GLY A 40 0.58 -1.98 -20.30
CA GLY A 40 1.08 -0.65 -20.70
C GLY A 40 2.28 -0.11 -19.90
N GLY A 41 2.87 -0.88 -18.98
CA GLY A 41 4.24 -0.62 -18.48
C GLY A 41 4.40 0.41 -17.36
N GLY A 42 3.30 0.87 -16.75
CA GLY A 42 3.33 1.83 -15.64
C GLY A 42 2.17 1.59 -14.67
N PHE A 43 2.35 2.00 -13.41
CA PHE A 43 1.26 2.02 -12.42
C PHE A 43 0.25 3.09 -12.84
N ARG A 44 -1.02 2.72 -12.90
CA ARG A 44 -2.10 3.70 -13.10
C ARG A 44 -2.96 3.81 -11.84
N PRO A 45 -3.27 5.03 -11.38
CA PRO A 45 -4.25 5.25 -10.31
C PRO A 45 -5.68 5.03 -10.85
N ASP A 46 -5.96 3.83 -11.38
CA ASP A 46 -7.22 3.50 -12.05
C ASP A 46 -8.40 3.38 -11.07
N HIS A 47 -8.11 3.32 -9.77
CA HIS A 47 -9.10 3.13 -8.71
C HIS A 47 -9.08 4.30 -7.72
N ALA A 48 -10.17 5.07 -7.69
CA ALA A 48 -10.36 6.17 -6.74
C ALA A 48 -10.62 5.68 -5.30
N ARG A 49 -11.10 4.44 -5.13
CA ARG A 49 -11.33 3.78 -3.84
C ARG A 49 -10.88 2.32 -3.93
N PHE A 50 -10.16 1.85 -2.91
CA PHE A 50 -9.66 0.48 -2.85
C PHE A 50 -9.46 0.01 -1.41
N LEU A 51 -9.41 -1.31 -1.21
CA LEU A 51 -9.07 -1.91 0.07
C LEU A 51 -7.55 -2.01 0.25
N LEU A 52 -7.06 -1.86 1.49
CA LEU A 52 -5.66 -2.12 1.79
C LEU A 52 -5.46 -3.62 2.07
N LEU A 53 -4.60 -4.27 1.29
CA LEU A 53 -4.17 -5.65 1.48
C LEU A 53 -2.76 -5.68 2.09
N PRO A 54 -2.63 -5.94 3.41
CA PRO A 54 -1.33 -6.00 4.07
C PRO A 54 -0.46 -7.13 3.52
N THR A 55 0.80 -6.83 3.29
CA THR A 55 1.83 -7.78 2.90
C THR A 55 2.94 -7.76 3.95
N PHE A 56 3.42 -8.94 4.33
CA PHE A 56 4.35 -9.11 5.45
C PHE A 56 5.78 -9.39 5.01
N LEU A 57 6.06 -9.25 3.71
CA LEU A 57 7.39 -9.46 3.13
C LEU A 57 8.10 -8.13 2.90
N HIS A 58 9.43 -8.15 2.99
CA HIS A 58 10.32 -7.01 2.70
C HIS A 58 10.17 -5.77 3.60
N GLN A 59 9.45 -5.89 4.72
CA GLN A 59 9.42 -4.87 5.76
C GLN A 59 10.45 -5.21 6.84
N ALA A 60 11.31 -4.24 7.18
CA ALA A 60 12.33 -4.36 8.23
C ALA A 60 12.48 -3.02 8.97
N PRO A 61 13.07 -2.98 10.17
CA PRO A 61 13.27 -1.74 10.93
C PRO A 61 14.01 -0.64 10.17
N ASP A 62 14.97 -1.01 9.32
CA ASP A 62 15.73 -0.05 8.49
C ASP A 62 14.98 0.40 7.22
N SER A 63 13.83 -0.22 6.93
CA SER A 63 12.93 0.23 5.87
C SER A 63 12.06 1.41 6.29
N LEU A 64 12.08 1.78 7.58
CA LEU A 64 11.29 2.85 8.18
C LEU A 64 12.21 3.89 8.83
N VAL A 65 11.69 5.10 9.03
CA VAL A 65 12.33 6.11 9.89
C VAL A 65 12.39 5.61 11.34
N PRO A 66 13.40 6.00 12.15
CA PRO A 66 13.57 5.51 13.52
C PRO A 66 12.31 5.63 14.38
N GLU A 67 11.58 6.75 14.25
CA GLU A 67 10.40 7.09 15.04
C GLU A 67 9.17 6.25 14.70
N ALA A 68 9.21 5.51 13.58
CA ALA A 68 8.10 4.70 13.10
C ALA A 68 8.38 3.19 13.17
N ARG A 69 9.51 2.79 13.76
CA ARG A 69 9.89 1.37 13.91
C ARG A 69 8.94 0.61 14.83
N ASP A 70 8.28 1.30 15.74
CA ASP A 70 7.21 0.78 16.60
C ASP A 70 6.05 0.17 15.79
N LEU A 71 5.85 0.57 14.54
CA LEU A 71 4.86 -0.03 13.64
C LEU A 71 5.11 -1.53 13.39
N LEU A 72 6.35 -1.99 13.58
CA LEU A 72 6.73 -3.39 13.40
C LEU A 72 6.55 -4.22 14.67
N ASP A 73 6.31 -3.59 15.82
CA ASP A 73 6.11 -4.28 17.09
C ASP A 73 4.85 -5.16 16.97
N ASP A 74 4.99 -6.45 17.28
CA ASP A 74 3.94 -7.46 17.15
C ASP A 74 3.26 -7.49 15.77
N ILE A 75 3.96 -7.13 14.69
CA ILE A 75 3.35 -7.06 13.34
C ILE A 75 2.83 -8.41 12.85
N ASP A 76 3.44 -9.51 13.28
CA ASP A 76 2.98 -10.85 12.91
C ASP A 76 1.63 -11.22 13.55
N ALA A 77 1.19 -10.53 14.60
CA ALA A 77 -0.15 -10.69 15.16
C ALA A 77 -1.25 -10.19 14.21
N ASP A 78 -0.91 -9.31 13.27
CA ASP A 78 -1.85 -8.84 12.23
C ASP A 78 -2.01 -9.86 11.09
N ARG A 79 -1.14 -10.87 11.03
CA ARG A 79 -1.13 -11.86 9.95
C ARG A 79 -2.42 -12.68 9.98
N PRO A 80 -3.14 -12.79 8.85
CA PRO A 80 -4.33 -13.61 8.79
C PRO A 80 -3.98 -15.09 8.95
N VAL A 81 -4.98 -15.89 9.33
CA VAL A 81 -4.87 -17.36 9.34
C VAL A 81 -4.45 -17.85 7.95
N GLU A 82 -3.61 -18.87 7.90
CA GLU A 82 -3.16 -19.47 6.64
C GLU A 82 -4.34 -19.83 5.74
N GLY A 83 -4.21 -19.54 4.45
CA GLY A 83 -5.28 -19.73 3.48
C GLY A 83 -6.38 -18.66 3.51
N SER A 84 -6.16 -17.52 4.20
CA SER A 84 -7.09 -16.39 4.21
C SER A 84 -6.42 -15.04 3.99
N VAL A 85 -7.21 -14.05 3.59
CA VAL A 85 -6.87 -12.62 3.61
C VAL A 85 -7.89 -11.86 4.45
N VAL A 86 -7.42 -10.85 5.18
CA VAL A 86 -8.28 -9.99 6.01
C VAL A 86 -8.05 -8.54 5.63
N LEU A 87 -9.10 -7.89 5.14
CA LEU A 87 -9.11 -6.49 4.71
C LEU A 87 -9.88 -5.67 5.74
N ARG A 88 -9.24 -4.65 6.31
CA ARG A 88 -9.80 -3.88 7.44
C ARG A 88 -10.07 -2.42 7.12
N HIS A 89 -9.40 -1.88 6.10
CA HIS A 89 -9.42 -0.46 5.80
C HIS A 89 -9.61 -0.24 4.30
N MET A 90 -10.33 0.83 3.99
CA MET A 90 -10.48 1.37 2.65
C MET A 90 -9.69 2.67 2.54
N ALA A 91 -9.00 2.84 1.42
CA ALA A 91 -8.36 4.09 1.03
C ALA A 91 -9.17 4.77 -0.09
N THR A 92 -9.25 6.09 -0.05
CA THR A 92 -9.81 6.96 -1.09
C THR A 92 -8.72 7.89 -1.58
N VAL A 93 -8.49 7.93 -2.89
CA VAL A 93 -7.47 8.79 -3.51
C VAL A 93 -8.02 10.20 -3.69
N HIS A 94 -7.30 11.20 -3.17
CA HIS A 94 -7.60 12.61 -3.36
C HIS A 94 -6.74 13.26 -4.46
N ALA A 95 -5.50 12.79 -4.60
CA ALA A 95 -4.60 13.21 -5.66
C ALA A 95 -3.64 12.08 -6.03
N ALA A 96 -3.26 12.04 -7.30
CA ALA A 96 -2.22 11.14 -7.80
C ALA A 96 -1.25 11.94 -8.64
N ARG A 97 0.06 11.78 -8.39
CA ARG A 97 1.11 12.50 -9.10
C ARG A 97 2.21 11.55 -9.53
N ARG A 98 2.65 11.67 -10.78
CA ARG A 98 3.86 11.04 -11.26
C ARG A 98 5.04 11.96 -10.97
N ILE A 99 6.01 11.43 -10.24
CA ILE A 99 7.27 12.09 -9.89
C ILE A 99 8.37 11.49 -10.75
N VAL A 100 9.09 12.35 -11.47
CA VAL A 100 10.19 11.95 -12.37
C VAL A 100 11.52 12.60 -11.98
N ARG A 101 11.54 13.35 -10.88
CA ARG A 101 12.75 13.92 -10.28
C ARG A 101 12.69 13.68 -8.78
N LEU A 102 13.74 13.13 -8.21
CA LEU A 102 13.74 12.70 -6.80
C LEU A 102 13.45 13.86 -5.84
N GLU A 103 13.96 15.06 -6.15
CA GLU A 103 13.74 16.28 -5.37
C GLU A 103 12.27 16.72 -5.29
N ASP A 104 11.42 16.32 -6.24
CA ASP A 104 9.98 16.61 -6.21
C ASP A 104 9.25 15.75 -5.15
N LEU A 105 9.93 14.80 -4.48
CA LEU A 105 9.42 14.10 -3.30
C LEU A 105 9.57 14.89 -2.00
N ALA A 106 10.38 15.95 -1.98
CA ALA A 106 10.64 16.73 -0.77
C ALA A 106 9.36 17.20 -0.03
N PRO A 107 8.29 17.67 -0.72
CA PRO A 107 7.05 18.06 -0.06
C PRO A 107 6.30 16.91 0.65
N TYR A 108 6.61 15.66 0.32
CA TYR A 108 5.96 14.47 0.89
C TYR A 108 6.75 13.82 2.02
N ARG A 109 7.97 14.29 2.29
CA ARG A 109 8.88 13.56 3.17
C ARG A 109 8.34 13.38 4.59
N SER A 110 7.70 14.41 5.15
CA SER A 110 7.07 14.36 6.48
C SER A 110 5.73 13.63 6.51
N ARG A 111 5.23 13.20 5.36
CA ARG A 111 3.90 12.57 5.18
C ARG A 111 3.95 11.04 5.13
N HIS A 112 5.15 10.46 5.20
CA HIS A 112 5.34 9.02 5.16
C HIS A 112 6.46 8.54 6.08
N VAL A 113 6.42 7.25 6.41
CA VAL A 113 7.34 6.64 7.36
C VAL A 113 8.47 5.81 6.73
N TRP A 114 8.49 5.66 5.40
CA TRP A 114 9.61 5.00 4.72
C TRP A 114 10.95 5.70 4.98
N SER A 115 12.01 4.91 5.12
CA SER A 115 13.38 5.44 5.16
C SER A 115 13.79 6.00 3.80
N ASP A 116 14.71 6.96 3.81
CA ASP A 116 15.20 7.61 2.58
C ASP A 116 15.83 6.59 1.62
N ALA A 117 16.51 5.57 2.16
CA ALA A 117 17.09 4.48 1.40
C ALA A 117 16.02 3.71 0.60
N VAL A 118 14.88 3.39 1.21
CA VAL A 118 13.76 2.71 0.54
C VAL A 118 13.12 3.59 -0.51
N VAL A 119 12.96 4.89 -0.24
CA VAL A 119 12.41 5.84 -1.21
C VAL A 119 13.32 5.96 -2.43
N ALA A 120 14.62 6.13 -2.22
CA ALA A 120 15.62 6.22 -3.28
C ALA A 120 15.70 4.92 -4.09
N GLU A 121 15.77 3.76 -3.44
CA GLU A 121 15.76 2.45 -4.10
C GLU A 121 14.54 2.30 -5.01
N ARG A 122 13.35 2.62 -4.50
CA ARG A 122 12.11 2.55 -5.28
C ARG A 122 12.13 3.50 -6.47
N PHE A 123 12.58 4.75 -6.27
CA PHE A 123 12.62 5.76 -7.32
C PHE A 123 13.53 5.33 -8.47
N HIS A 124 14.73 4.80 -8.19
CA HIS A 124 15.71 4.41 -9.20
C HIS A 124 15.48 3.02 -9.83
N ARG A 125 14.51 2.25 -9.33
CA ARG A 125 14.30 0.87 -9.78
C ARG A 125 13.79 0.82 -11.22
N TRP A 126 14.60 0.30 -12.14
CA TRP A 126 14.31 0.18 -13.58
C TRP A 126 14.24 1.51 -14.35
N GLN A 127 13.61 2.54 -13.78
CA GLN A 127 13.51 3.91 -14.31
C GLN A 127 13.33 4.89 -13.16
N ASP A 128 13.89 6.09 -13.30
CA ASP A 128 13.80 7.22 -12.35
C ASP A 128 12.38 7.83 -12.31
N GLU A 129 11.45 7.11 -11.68
CA GLU A 129 10.09 7.59 -11.48
C GLU A 129 9.37 6.92 -10.31
N LEU A 130 8.37 7.60 -9.76
CA LEU A 130 7.49 7.07 -8.73
C LEU A 130 6.12 7.76 -8.79
N HIS A 131 5.06 7.07 -8.40
CA HIS A 131 3.76 7.69 -8.18
C HIS A 131 3.55 7.96 -6.70
N VAL A 132 3.03 9.15 -6.39
CA VAL A 132 2.55 9.53 -5.08
C VAL A 132 1.03 9.57 -5.14
N LEU A 133 0.38 8.79 -4.27
CA LEU A 133 -1.06 8.84 -4.05
C LEU A 133 -1.31 9.49 -2.71
N GLU A 134 -2.03 10.61 -2.70
CA GLU A 134 -2.50 11.24 -1.48
C GLU A 134 -3.87 10.63 -1.16
N VAL A 135 -4.00 10.00 0.02
CA VAL A 135 -5.15 9.16 0.36
C VAL A 135 -5.75 9.51 1.71
N ALA A 136 -7.08 9.41 1.84
CA ALA A 136 -7.74 9.27 3.13
C ALA A 136 -8.07 7.80 3.39
N VAL A 137 -7.86 7.35 4.62
CA VAL A 137 -8.08 5.95 5.03
C VAL A 137 -9.12 5.89 6.12
N ALA A 138 -10.09 4.99 5.96
CA ALA A 138 -11.16 4.74 6.92
C ALA A 138 -11.29 3.24 7.20
N PRO A 139 -11.65 2.85 8.44
CA PRO A 139 -11.95 1.45 8.74
C PRO A 139 -13.23 1.00 8.03
N LEU A 140 -13.32 -0.28 7.71
CA LEU A 140 -14.58 -0.91 7.34
C LEU A 140 -15.46 -1.07 8.59
N ALA A 141 -16.78 -1.11 8.38
CA ALA A 141 -17.73 -1.40 9.46
C ALA A 141 -17.45 -2.78 10.10
N GLU A 142 -17.13 -3.76 9.26
CA GLU A 142 -16.66 -5.09 9.67
C GLU A 142 -15.47 -5.52 8.80
N PRO A 143 -14.45 -6.21 9.35
CA PRO A 143 -13.36 -6.77 8.56
C PRO A 143 -13.86 -7.74 7.49
N LEU A 144 -13.41 -7.55 6.25
CA LEU A 144 -13.71 -8.46 5.16
C LEU A 144 -12.69 -9.61 5.16
N VAL A 145 -13.16 -10.82 5.48
CA VAL A 145 -12.35 -12.05 5.47
C VAL A 145 -12.68 -12.85 4.22
N LEU A 146 -11.67 -13.17 3.41
CA LEU A 146 -11.82 -13.94 2.19
C LEU A 146 -10.85 -15.13 2.18
N PRO A 147 -11.21 -16.26 1.53
CA PRO A 147 -10.24 -17.32 1.28
C PRO A 147 -9.12 -16.79 0.37
N TRP A 148 -7.91 -17.26 0.62
CA TRP A 148 -6.78 -17.01 -0.26
C TRP A 148 -7.07 -17.58 -1.65
N ARG A 149 -6.69 -16.83 -2.68
CA ARG A 149 -6.71 -17.26 -4.08
C ARG A 149 -5.33 -16.96 -4.67
N ASP A 150 -4.81 -17.83 -5.53
CA ASP A 150 -3.50 -17.62 -6.15
C ASP A 150 -3.42 -16.31 -6.96
N ALA A 151 -4.56 -15.84 -7.47
CA ALA A 151 -4.69 -14.54 -8.13
C ALA A 151 -4.28 -13.35 -7.23
N TYR A 152 -4.34 -13.51 -5.90
CA TYR A 152 -3.92 -12.51 -4.93
C TYR A 152 -2.41 -12.53 -4.69
N GLY A 153 -1.69 -13.53 -5.21
CA GLY A 153 -0.24 -13.68 -5.12
C GLY A 153 0.53 -12.84 -6.14
N GLY A 154 1.87 -12.99 -6.13
CA GLY A 154 2.78 -12.43 -7.12
C GLY A 154 3.07 -10.92 -7.00
N CYS A 155 3.95 -10.46 -7.89
CA CYS A 155 4.38 -9.06 -8.01
C CYS A 155 3.34 -8.25 -8.78
N LYS A 156 2.21 -7.92 -8.15
CA LYS A 156 1.19 -7.00 -8.67
C LYS A 156 0.77 -6.03 -7.58
N SER A 157 0.49 -4.78 -7.94
CA SER A 157 -0.01 -3.78 -6.99
C SER A 157 -1.48 -3.99 -6.69
N TRP A 158 -2.29 -4.22 -7.73
CA TRP A 158 -3.74 -4.39 -7.62
C TRP A 158 -4.14 -5.86 -7.62
N VAL A 159 -5.20 -6.16 -6.87
CA VAL A 159 -5.84 -7.46 -6.79
C VAL A 159 -7.34 -7.28 -6.96
N ASP A 160 -7.92 -7.99 -7.92
CA ASP A 160 -9.38 -8.10 -8.05
C ASP A 160 -9.90 -9.15 -7.05
N LEU A 161 -10.94 -8.78 -6.31
CA LEU A 161 -11.59 -9.59 -5.27
C LEU A 161 -12.88 -10.27 -5.75
N ALA A 162 -13.28 -10.07 -7.01
CA ALA A 162 -14.40 -10.79 -7.63
C ALA A 162 -14.13 -12.30 -7.72
#